data_AF-A0A1R1JNP9-F1
#
_entry.id   AF-A0A1R1JNP9-F1
#
_cell.length_a   1.000
_cell.length_b   1.000
_cell.length_c   1.000
_cell.angle_alpha   90.00
_cell.angle_beta   90.00
_cell.angle_gamma   90.00
#
_symmetry.space_group_name_H-M   'P 1'
#
loop_
_entity.id
_entity.type
_entity.pdbx_description
1 polymer ?
#
loop_
_entity_poly.entity_id
_entity_poly.type
_entity_poly.pdbx_seq_one_letter_code
_entity_poly.pdbx_strand_id
1 'polypeptide(L)' 'MDDNGILEQVPGTYVARAAITLPPAATAEDRDYPVEIDAGHAGLVRITFRRQKAKRAKHTHWFWAARRADAV' A
#
# COMPACT_ATOMS: atom_id res chain seq x y z
N MET A 1 -6.49 -11.49 13.02
CA MET A 1 -5.08 -11.65 12.66
C MET A 1 -4.97 -11.22 11.21
N ASP A 2 -4.56 -9.98 10.97
CA ASP A 2 -4.39 -9.46 9.61
C ASP A 2 -3.18 -10.16 8.97
N ASP A 3 -3.44 -10.81 7.83
CA ASP A 3 -2.47 -11.58 7.06
C ASP A 3 -1.56 -10.63 6.26
N ASN A 4 -0.64 -9.96 6.96
CA ASN A 4 0.24 -8.92 6.41
C ASN A 4 1.40 -9.46 5.56
N GLY A 5 1.62 -10.79 5.53
CA GLY A 5 2.74 -11.41 4.83
C GLY A 5 4.10 -10.88 5.31
N ILE A 6 5.01 -10.56 4.40
CA ILE A 6 6.33 -10.00 4.71
C ILE A 6 6.34 -8.47 4.84
N LEU A 7 5.18 -7.82 4.95
CA LEU A 7 5.10 -6.35 4.99
C LEU A 7 5.89 -5.73 6.14
N GLU A 8 5.99 -6.43 7.28
CA GLU A 8 6.81 -6.00 8.42
C GLU A 8 8.31 -5.94 8.11
N GLN A 9 8.78 -6.67 7.09
CA GLN A 9 10.17 -6.70 6.64
C GLN A 9 10.44 -5.67 5.53
N VAL A 10 9.39 -5.08 4.93
CA VAL A 10 9.53 -4.07 3.88
C VAL A 10 9.66 -2.69 4.51
N PRO A 11 10.80 -1.98 4.36
CA PRO A 11 10.95 -0.67 4.97
C PRO A 11 9.92 0.34 4.43
N GLY A 12 9.39 1.18 5.32
CA GLY A 12 8.32 2.13 5.00
C GLY A 12 8.63 3.08 3.83
N THR A 13 9.91 3.37 3.56
CA THR A 13 10.34 4.15 2.39
C THR A 13 9.99 3.47 1.07
N TYR A 14 10.14 2.14 0.97
CA TYR A 14 9.76 1.38 -0.22
C TYR A 14 8.24 1.31 -0.37
N VAL A 15 7.52 1.14 0.74
CA VAL A 15 6.05 1.21 0.75
C VAL A 15 5.56 2.56 0.26
N ALA A 16 6.15 3.66 0.73
CA ALA A 16 5.82 5.01 0.28
C ALA A 16 6.13 5.21 -1.21
N ARG A 17 7.27 4.70 -1.69
CA ARG A 17 7.64 4.75 -3.11
C ARG A 17 6.65 3.99 -3.99
N ALA A 18 6.24 2.79 -3.57
CA ALA A 18 5.22 2.01 -4.26
C ALA A 18 3.84 2.71 -4.25
N ALA A 19 3.47 3.39 -3.16
CA ALA A 19 2.21 4.13 -3.10
C ALA A 19 2.15 5.32 -4.08
N ILE A 20 3.29 5.91 -4.45
CA ILE A 20 3.36 7.03 -5.41
C ILE A 20 3.06 6.57 -6.84
N THR A 21 3.24 5.28 -7.17
CA THR A 21 2.94 4.76 -8.52
C THR A 21 1.44 4.49 -8.73
N LEU A 22 0.65 4.53 -7.65
CA LEU A 22 -0.79 4.32 -7.70
C LEU A 22 -1.52 5.58 -8.18
N PRO A 23 -2.71 5.43 -8.81
CA PRO A 23 -3.55 6.58 -9.08
C PRO A 23 -3.93 7.30 -7.76
N PRO A 24 -4.36 8.57 -7.83
CA PRO A 24 -4.83 9.29 -6.66
C PRO A 24 -5.93 8.51 -5.92
N ALA A 25 -5.74 8.28 -4.61
CA ALA A 25 -6.70 7.51 -3.81
C ALA A 25 -8.12 8.10 -3.88
N ALA A 26 -8.27 9.42 -4.01
CA ALA A 26 -9.59 10.04 -4.10
C ALA A 26 -10.43 9.53 -5.29
N THR A 27 -9.79 9.18 -6.41
CA THR A 27 -10.46 8.78 -7.67
C THR A 27 -10.31 7.30 -8.00
N ALA A 28 -9.52 6.57 -7.23
CA ALA A 28 -9.31 5.14 -7.45
C ALA A 28 -10.57 4.33 -7.11
N GLU A 29 -10.74 3.20 -7.82
CA GLU A 29 -11.80 2.23 -7.57
C GLU A 29 -11.61 1.57 -6.20
N ASP A 30 -12.69 1.10 -5.57
CA ASP A 30 -12.58 0.33 -4.32
C ASP A 30 -12.17 -1.12 -4.62
N ARG A 31 -10.90 -1.30 -4.96
CA ARG A 31 -10.29 -2.62 -5.19
C ARG A 31 -8.89 -2.67 -4.59
N ASP A 32 -8.33 -3.88 -4.55
CA ASP A 32 -6.94 -4.10 -4.20
C ASP A 32 -6.03 -3.76 -5.38
N TYR A 33 -4.94 -3.05 -5.09
CA TYR A 33 -3.95 -2.61 -6.08
C TYR A 33 -2.60 -3.24 -5.75
N PRO A 34 -2.19 -4.28 -6.49
CA PRO A 34 -0.85 -4.84 -6.35
C PRO A 34 0.18 -3.92 -7.03
N VAL A 35 1.31 -3.70 -6.35
CA VAL A 35 2.46 -2.99 -6.90
C VAL A 35 3.71 -3.83 -6.60
N GLU A 36 4.47 -4.14 -7.65
CA GLU A 36 5.74 -4.84 -7.53
C GLU A 36 6.90 -3.84 -7.47
N ILE A 37 7.77 -4.01 -6.48
CA ILE A 37 8.89 -3.11 -6.23
C ILE A 37 10.09 -3.91 -5.71
N ASP A 38 11.29 -3.53 -6.16
CA ASP A 38 12.54 -3.96 -5.51
C ASP A 38 12.70 -3.23 -4.18
N ALA A 39 12.63 -3.99 -3.08
CA ALA A 39 12.77 -3.51 -1.71
C ALA A 39 14.20 -3.66 -1.17
N GLY A 40 15.20 -3.67 -2.05
CA GLY A 40 16.60 -3.83 -1.70
C GLY A 40 16.86 -5.18 -1.03
N HIS A 41 17.15 -5.18 0.27
CA HIS A 41 17.51 -6.41 1.01
C HIS A 41 16.35 -7.41 1.13
N ALA A 42 15.10 -6.97 1.02
CA ALA A 42 13.94 -7.86 1.00
C ALA A 42 13.65 -8.45 -0.40
N GLY A 43 14.41 -8.05 -1.42
CA GLY A 43 14.26 -8.49 -2.81
C GLY A 43 13.04 -7.90 -3.52
N LEU A 44 12.59 -8.57 -4.58
CA LEU A 44 11.39 -8.21 -5.32
C LEU A 44 10.15 -8.58 -4.50
N VAL A 45 9.36 -7.57 -4.14
CA VAL A 45 8.15 -7.76 -3.34
C VAL A 45 6.94 -7.20 -4.05
N ARG A 46 5.81 -7.88 -3.87
CA ARG A 46 4.49 -7.43 -4.33
C ARG A 46 3.69 -6.92 -3.14
N ILE A 47 3.45 -5.61 -3.11
CA ILE A 47 2.69 -4.94 -2.05
C ILE A 47 1.26 -4.70 -2.54
N THR A 48 0.28 -5.20 -1.79
CA THR A 48 -1.13 -4.97 -2.04
C THR A 48 -1.60 -3.75 -1.25
N PHE A 49 -2.03 -2.72 -1.97
CA PHE A 49 -2.62 -1.52 -1.40
C PHE A 49 -4.14 -1.55 -1.49
N ARG A 50 -4.80 -1.06 -0.45
CA ARG A 50 -6.22 -0.77 -0.47
C ARG A 50 -6.46 0.67 -0.12
N ARG A 51 -7.39 1.29 -0.83
CA ARG A 51 -7.82 2.64 -0.51
C ARG A 51 -8.57 2.64 0.81
N GLN A 52 -8.24 3.60 1.66
CA GLN A 52 -8.98 3.87 2.89
C GLN A 52 -9.43 5.33 2.94
N LYS A 53 -10.50 5.58 3.70
CA LYS A 53 -10.98 6.92 4.02
C LYS A 53 -10.83 7.19 5.51
N ALA A 54 -10.34 8.37 5.85
CA ALA A 54 -10.45 8.96 7.17
C ALA A 54 -11.40 10.17 7.09
N LYS A 55 -12.44 10.17 7.93
CA LYS A 55 -13.37 11.30 8.06
C LYS A 55 -13.16 11.97 9.41
N ARG A 56 -12.91 13.28 9.42
CA ARG A 56 -12.84 14.10 10.64
C ARG A 56 -13.69 15.35 10.47
N ALA A 57 -14.74 15.47 11.28
CA ALA A 57 -15.73 16.54 11.17
C ALA A 57 -16.25 16.70 9.72
N LYS A 58 -15.94 17.82 9.07
CA LYS A 58 -16.37 18.15 7.71
C LYS A 58 -15.39 17.69 6.62
N HIS A 59 -14.22 17.17 6.98
CA HIS A 59 -13.18 16.76 6.02
C HIS A 59 -13.14 15.25 5.85
N THR A 60 -12.96 14.80 4.61
CA THR A 60 -12.71 13.40 4.26
C THR A 60 -11.42 13.32 3.47
N HIS A 61 -10.49 12.47 3.92
CA HIS A 61 -9.22 12.22 3.27
C HIS A 61 -9.18 10.78 2.79
N TRP A 62 -8.77 10.59 1.54
CA TRP A 62 -8.52 9.28 0.96
C TRP A 62 -7.02 9.05 0.90
N PHE A 63 -6.57 7.86 1.32
CA PHE A 63 -5.17 7.49 1.32
C PHE A 63 -5.01 6.01 1.00
N TRP A 64 -3.81 5.63 0.60
CA TRP A 64 -3.44 4.24 0.36
C TRP A 64 -2.95 3.61 1.66
N ALA A 65 -3.48 2.44 2.00
CA ALA A 65 -2.99 1.61 3.09
C ALA A 65 -2.40 0.32 2.50
N ALA A 66 -1.14 0.02 2.82
CA ALA A 66 -0.56 -1.29 2.51
C ALA A 66 -1.22 -2.34 3.42
N ARG A 67 -1.76 -3.40 2.80
CA ARG A 67 -2.48 -4.47 3.52
C ARG A 67 -1.66 -5.74 3.64
N ARG A 68 -0.84 -6.04 2.63
CA ARG A 68 -0.03 -7.25 2.58
C ARG A 68 1.17 -7.00 1.67
N ALA A 69 2.31 -7.63 1.99
CA ALA A 69 3.39 -7.81 1.04
C ALA A 69 3.74 -9.29 0.92
N ASP A 70 4.08 -9.72 -0.29
CA ASP A 70 4.47 -11.08 -0.61
C ASP A 70 5.78 -11.04 -1.41
N ALA A 71 6.66 -12.03 -1.22
CA ALA A 71 7.83 -12.19 -2.07
C ALA A 71 7.38 -12.68 -3.46
N VAL A 72 8.06 -12.22 -4.51
CA VAL A 72 7.77 -12.63 -5.90
C VAL A 72 8.63 -13.82 -6.29
#